data_AF-A0A940NMK7-F1
#
_entry.id   AF-A0A940NMK7-F1
#
_cell.length_a   1.000
_cell.length_b   1.000
_cell.length_c   1.000
_cell.angle_alpha   90.00
_cell.angle_beta   90.00
_cell.angle_gamma   90.00
#
_symmetry.space_group_name_H-M   'P 1'
#
loop_
_entity.id
_entity.type
_entity.pdbx_description
1 polymer ?
#
loop_
_entity_poly.entity_id
_entity_poly.type
_entity_poly.pdbx_seq_one_letter_code
_entity_poly.pdbx_strand_id
1 'polypeptide(L)' 'ATGFSFTLDTSAAAPGVALTTDSGSSPTDHVTNTGTLSLSGVESGATVEYSTDGGHTWSTTFSASEGANDVQV' A
#
# COMPACT_ATOMS: atom_id res chain seq x y z
N ALA A 1 -15.03 42.66 7.56
CA ALA A 1 -13.97 41.65 7.31
C ALA A 1 -14.65 40.33 7.00
N THR A 2 -14.35 39.71 5.87
CA THR A 2 -14.87 38.39 5.51
C THR A 2 -13.89 37.34 6.02
N GLY A 3 -14.30 36.52 6.99
CA GLY A 3 -13.49 35.43 7.50
C GLY A 3 -13.39 34.30 6.47
N PHE A 4 -12.20 33.70 6.35
CA PHE A 4 -11.97 32.51 5.56
C PHE A 4 -11.97 31.31 6.51
N SER A 5 -12.75 30.28 6.19
CA SER A 5 -12.81 29.05 6.99
C SER A 5 -12.13 27.92 6.21
N PHE A 6 -11.23 27.20 6.86
CA PHE A 6 -10.74 25.92 6.39
C PHE A 6 -10.70 24.95 7.56
N THR A 7 -10.76 23.66 7.23
CA THR A 7 -10.58 22.59 8.20
C THR A 7 -9.22 21.97 7.93
N LEU A 8 -8.33 22.03 8.92
CA LEU A 8 -7.06 21.33 8.86
C LEU A 8 -7.31 19.87 9.23
N ASP A 9 -7.08 18.97 8.29
CA ASP A 9 -7.00 17.55 8.57
C ASP A 9 -5.60 17.22 9.12
N THR A 10 -5.55 16.60 10.30
CA THR A 10 -4.30 16.16 10.93
C THR A 10 -4.29 14.66 11.20
N SER A 11 -5.28 13.92 10.69
CA SER A 11 -5.41 12.48 10.93
C SER A 11 -5.62 11.78 9.61
N ALA A 12 -4.67 10.93 9.24
CA ALA A 12 -4.88 9.92 8.22
C ALA A 12 -4.78 8.55 8.90
N ALA A 13 -5.82 7.72 8.77
CA ALA A 13 -5.71 6.32 9.17
C ALA A 13 -4.66 5.62 8.29
N ALA A 14 -3.72 4.90 8.91
CA ALA A 14 -2.72 4.15 8.15
C ALA A 14 -3.42 3.06 7.31
N PRO A 15 -3.22 3.03 5.98
CA PRO A 15 -3.76 1.97 5.15
C PRO A 15 -3.13 0.62 5.52
N GLY A 16 -3.93 -0.45 5.44
CA GLY A 16 -3.45 -1.81 5.59
C GLY A 16 -3.13 -2.42 4.23
N VAL A 17 -2.02 -3.15 4.15
CA VAL A 17 -1.62 -3.93 2.97
C VAL A 17 -1.51 -5.41 3.30
N ALA A 18 -2.05 -6.27 2.44
CA ALA A 18 -1.93 -7.71 2.57
C ALA A 18 -1.85 -8.38 1.20
N LEU A 19 -1.24 -9.56 1.14
CA LEU A 19 -1.37 -10.44 -0.02
C LEU A 19 -2.81 -10.96 -0.12
N THR A 20 -3.36 -11.00 -1.33
CA THR A 20 -4.67 -11.62 -1.57
C THR A 20 -4.65 -13.13 -1.35
N THR A 21 -3.51 -13.79 -1.62
CA THR A 21 -3.31 -15.22 -1.38
C THR A 21 -1.81 -15.51 -1.23
N ASP A 22 -1.45 -16.34 -0.26
CA ASP A 22 -0.13 -16.97 -0.17
C ASP A 22 -0.10 -18.19 -1.09
N SER A 23 0.27 -17.97 -2.35
CA SER A 23 0.11 -18.98 -3.41
C SER A 23 1.33 -19.88 -3.61
N GLY A 24 2.37 -19.73 -2.79
CA GLY A 24 3.53 -20.60 -2.80
C GLY A 24 3.21 -22.03 -2.42
N SER A 25 4.26 -22.85 -2.42
CA SER A 25 4.12 -24.28 -2.12
C SER A 25 3.72 -24.57 -0.67
N SER A 26 3.89 -23.61 0.25
CA SER A 26 3.48 -23.70 1.64
C SER A 26 2.58 -22.53 2.02
N PRO A 27 1.48 -22.74 2.76
CA PRO A 27 0.59 -21.68 3.20
C PRO A 27 1.09 -20.92 4.44
N THR A 28 2.33 -21.18 4.87
CA THR A 28 2.91 -20.60 6.10
C THR A 28 4.34 -20.09 5.90
N ASP A 29 4.89 -20.17 4.69
CA ASP A 29 6.24 -19.65 4.40
C ASP A 29 6.21 -18.21 3.85
N HIS A 30 5.01 -17.66 3.63
CA HIS A 30 4.81 -16.30 3.14
C HIS A 30 5.44 -16.05 1.76
N VAL A 31 5.59 -17.11 0.96
CA VAL A 31 6.12 -17.04 -0.41
C VAL A 31 4.95 -17.05 -1.39
N THR A 32 4.78 -16.00 -2.19
CA THR A 32 3.71 -15.96 -3.20
C THR A 32 4.25 -16.07 -4.62
N ASN A 33 3.49 -16.73 -5.51
CA ASN A 33 3.69 -16.62 -6.97
C ASN A 33 2.78 -15.57 -7.61
N THR A 34 1.81 -15.04 -6.85
CA THR A 34 0.86 -14.04 -7.32
C THR A 34 0.96 -12.80 -6.43
N GLY A 35 1.62 -11.77 -6.93
CA GLY A 35 1.86 -10.50 -6.22
C GLY A 35 0.63 -9.60 -6.09
N THR A 36 -0.59 -10.13 -6.13
CA THR A 36 -1.78 -9.28 -6.02
C THR A 36 -1.98 -8.85 -4.57
N LEU A 37 -1.87 -7.54 -4.33
CA LEU A 37 -2.09 -6.92 -3.02
C LEU A 37 -3.53 -6.47 -2.86
N SER A 38 -4.05 -6.63 -1.65
CA SER A 38 -5.30 -6.02 -1.19
C SER A 38 -4.97 -4.87 -0.24
N LEU A 39 -5.54 -3.70 -0.53
CA LEU A 39 -5.50 -2.55 0.36
C LEU A 39 -6.77 -2.43 1.18
N SER A 40 -6.64 -1.92 2.39
CA SER A 40 -7.76 -1.65 3.30
C SER A 40 -7.53 -0.33 4.04
N GLY A 41 -8.59 0.31 4.53
CA GLY A 41 -8.46 1.53 5.33
C GLY A 41 -8.00 2.79 4.58
N VAL A 42 -7.96 2.76 3.25
CA VAL A 42 -7.61 3.92 2.42
C VAL A 42 -8.72 4.97 2.52
N GLU A 43 -8.38 6.17 2.96
CA GLU A 43 -9.34 7.28 3.09
C GLU A 43 -9.81 7.79 1.73
N SER A 44 -11.04 8.30 1.68
CA SER A 44 -11.61 8.82 0.44
C SER A 44 -10.84 10.05 -0.04
N GLY A 45 -10.17 9.93 -1.18
CA GLY A 45 -9.33 10.99 -1.75
C GLY A 45 -7.85 10.85 -1.43
N ALA A 46 -7.44 9.82 -0.67
CA ALA A 46 -6.04 9.48 -0.49
C ALA A 46 -5.44 8.93 -1.79
N THR A 47 -4.17 9.27 -2.04
CA THR A 47 -3.37 8.64 -3.10
C THR A 47 -2.57 7.52 -2.46
N VAL A 48 -2.69 6.32 -3.01
CA VAL A 48 -1.86 5.19 -2.58
C VAL A 48 -0.74 5.01 -3.58
N GLU A 49 0.47 4.88 -3.05
CA GLU A 49 1.66 4.59 -3.81
C GLU A 49 2.31 3.34 -3.22
N TYR A 50 3.00 2.61 -4.07
CA TYR A 50 3.71 1.39 -3.72
C TYR A 50 5.18 1.57 -4.05
N SER A 51 6.03 1.10 -3.16
CA SER A 51 7.46 0.90 -3.41
C SER A 51 7.79 -0.59 -3.38
N THR A 52 8.81 -1.00 -4.12
CA THR A 52 9.41 -2.34 -4.05
C THR A 52 10.90 -2.29 -3.75
N ASP A 53 11.47 -1.09 -3.61
CA ASP A 53 12.91 -0.84 -3.44
C ASP A 53 13.21 -0.15 -2.10
N GLY A 54 12.34 -0.29 -1.11
CA GLY A 54 12.50 0.29 0.22
C GLY A 54 12.26 1.81 0.27
N GLY A 55 11.40 2.32 -0.60
CA GLY A 55 10.94 3.72 -0.60
C GLY A 55 11.76 4.66 -1.48
N HIS A 56 12.63 4.16 -2.37
CA HIS A 56 13.39 4.99 -3.30
C HIS A 56 12.56 5.39 -4.52
N THR A 57 11.75 4.47 -5.03
CA THR A 57 10.77 4.73 -6.08
C THR A 57 9.38 4.34 -5.64
N TRP A 58 8.42 5.16 -6.08
CA TRP A 58 7.00 5.04 -5.75
C TRP A 58 6.19 5.04 -7.05
N SER A 59 5.19 4.17 -7.10
CA SER A 59 4.28 4.03 -8.25
C SER A 59 2.85 3.90 -7.75
N THR A 60 1.89 4.47 -8.48
CA THR A 60 0.46 4.30 -8.20
C THR A 60 -0.06 2.92 -8.62
N THR A 61 0.79 2.11 -9.25
CA THR A 61 0.51 0.72 -9.61
C THR A 61 1.59 -0.20 -9.05
N PHE A 62 1.17 -1.34 -8.51
CA PHE A 62 2.08 -2.36 -8.01
C PHE A 62 2.34 -3.42 -9.08
N SER A 63 3.60 -3.80 -9.25
CA SER A 63 4.01 -4.98 -10.01
C SER A 63 5.09 -5.70 -9.21
N ALA A 64 4.77 -6.88 -8.71
CA ALA A 64 5.76 -7.70 -8.01
C ALA A 64 6.91 -8.04 -8.95
N SER A 65 8.14 -7.88 -8.45
CA SER A 65 9.35 -8.35 -9.12
C SER A 65 9.80 -9.67 -8.51
N GLU A 66 10.56 -10.47 -9.26
CA GLU A 66 11.16 -11.68 -8.72
C GLU A 66 12.09 -11.35 -7.54
N GLY A 67 11.99 -12.11 -6.45
CA GLY A 67 12.75 -11.88 -5.22
C GLY A 67 11.94 -11.24 -4.09
N ALA A 68 12.65 -10.63 -3.13
CA ALA A 68 12.02 -9.96 -2.00
C ALA A 68 11.45 -8.61 -2.44
N ASN A 69 10.18 -8.37 -2.14
CA ASN A 69 9.51 -7.08 -2.36
C ASN A 69 9.18 -6.49 -0.99
N ASP A 70 9.65 -5.28 -0.70
CA ASP A 70 9.27 -4.52 0.49
C ASP A 70 8.21 -3.50 0.10
N VAL A 71 6.99 -3.66 0.61
CA VAL A 71 5.85 -2.82 0.26
C VAL A 71 5.50 -1.92 1.44
N GLN A 72 5.58 -0.62 1.19
CA GLN A 72 5.22 0.43 2.14
C GLN A 72 3.94 1.11 1.64
N VAL A 73 3.08 1.52 2.57
CA VAL A 73 1.80 2.19 2.31
C VAL A 73 1.60 3.39 3.21
#